data_AF-A0A849G086-F1
#
_entry.id   AF-A0A849G086-F1
#
_cell.length_a   1.000
_cell.length_b   1.000
_cell.length_c   1.000
_cell.angle_alpha   90.00
_cell.angle_beta   90.00
_cell.angle_gamma   90.00
#
_symmetry.space_group_name_H-M   'P 1'
#
loop_
_entity.id
_entity.type
_entity.pdbx_description
1 polymer ?
#
loop_
_entity_poly.entity_id
_entity_poly.type
_entity_poly.pdbx_seq_one_letter_code
_entity_poly.pdbx_strand_id
1 'polypeptide(L)'
;QVYYDYFHRARDYYLKRNAAQTQTKSRRRNKQTSVVNLRRDLELDALSEILYQKRFITCHSYVQSEVNMLMHVADSMAFTVNTFTHILEGYKVADKMKEHGAGGSTFSDWWAYKYEVREATPYNAALMSEQGITVAINSDDAEMGRRLNQEAAKGVKYGGMTEEEAWKMITLNPAKLLRLDDKMGSVEVGKDADIVIWNDNPLSIYAKAEKTFVDGVRYFDLEKDVRLRDEIRTERARLIQKMLKKSGGKGASPELKEKHRYHCDHIGP
;
A
#
# COMPACT_ATOMS: atom_id res chain seq x y z
N GLN A 1 -10.26 26.45 6.30
CA GLN A 1 -9.16 27.44 6.43
C GLN A 1 -7.87 26.80 6.96
N VAL A 2 -7.91 25.99 8.02
CA VAL A 2 -6.71 25.37 8.63
C VAL A 2 -5.90 24.50 7.66
N TYR A 3 -6.54 23.66 6.85
CA TYR A 3 -5.82 22.72 5.96
C TYR A 3 -5.07 23.40 4.81
N TYR A 4 -5.50 24.59 4.39
CA TYR A 4 -4.84 25.37 3.33
C TYR A 4 -3.57 26.06 3.84
N ASP A 5 -3.54 26.44 5.13
CA ASP A 5 -2.45 27.18 5.75
C ASP A 5 -1.12 26.43 5.65
N TYR A 6 -1.13 25.12 5.90
CA TYR A 6 0.06 24.27 5.83
C TYR A 6 0.68 24.25 4.43
N PHE A 7 -0.15 24.15 3.38
CA PHE A 7 0.33 24.19 1.99
C PHE A 7 0.85 25.58 1.58
N HIS A 8 0.20 26.65 2.04
CA HIS A 8 0.71 28.00 1.82
C HIS A 8 2.06 28.23 2.51
N ARG A 9 2.20 27.79 3.77
CA ARG A 9 3.47 27.84 4.52
C ARG A 9 4.55 27.02 3.84
N ALA A 10 4.23 25.83 3.33
CA ALA A 10 5.18 24.98 2.62
C ALA A 10 5.66 25.63 1.31
N ARG A 11 4.77 26.27 0.56
CA ARG A 11 5.11 27.03 -0.65
C ARG A 11 6.06 28.19 -0.32
N ASP A 12 5.73 29.01 0.67
CA ASP A 12 6.55 30.14 1.08
C ASP A 12 7.93 29.68 1.60
N TYR A 13 7.94 28.59 2.36
CA TYR A 13 9.15 27.94 2.83
C TYR A 13 10.04 27.47 1.67
N TYR A 14 9.46 26.81 0.67
CA TYR A 14 10.17 26.36 -0.53
C TYR A 14 10.80 27.52 -1.31
N LEU A 15 10.05 28.60 -1.53
CA LEU A 15 10.54 29.80 -2.21
C LEU A 15 11.72 30.43 -1.46
N LYS A 16 11.60 30.59 -0.13
CA LYS A 16 12.68 31.12 0.73
C LYS A 16 13.92 30.23 0.69
N ARG A 17 13.75 28.91 0.75
CA ARG A 17 14.85 27.93 0.71
C ARG A 17 15.58 27.97 -0.63
N ASN A 18 14.88 28.03 -1.75
CA ASN A 18 15.50 28.12 -3.08
C ASN A 18 16.22 29.45 -3.31
N ALA A 19 15.65 30.56 -2.82
CA ALA A 19 16.31 31.86 -2.86
C ALA A 19 17.61 31.85 -2.04
N ALA A 20 17.58 31.31 -0.81
CA ALA A 20 18.75 31.17 0.05
C ALA A 20 19.83 30.27 -0.56
N GLN A 21 19.44 29.14 -1.19
CA GLN A 21 20.37 28.26 -1.90
C GLN A 21 21.03 28.96 -3.10
N THR A 22 20.25 29.73 -3.87
CA THR A 22 20.74 30.46 -5.04
C THR A 22 21.72 31.57 -4.63
N GLN A 23 21.37 32.35 -3.60
CA GLN A 23 22.26 33.36 -3.02
C GLN A 23 23.54 32.73 -2.47
N THR A 24 23.45 31.60 -1.77
CA THR A 24 24.60 30.88 -1.24
C THR A 24 25.53 30.39 -2.35
N LYS A 25 24.99 29.83 -3.45
CA LYS A 25 25.78 29.43 -4.63
C LYS A 25 26.50 30.62 -5.27
N SER A 26 25.81 31.76 -5.43
CA SER A 26 26.39 33.00 -5.96
C SER A 26 27.50 33.57 -5.06
N ARG A 27 27.27 33.63 -3.73
CA ARG A 27 28.26 34.10 -2.77
C ARG A 27 29.50 33.20 -2.68
N ARG A 28 29.31 31.87 -2.74
CA ARG A 28 30.43 30.92 -2.86
C ARG A 28 31.26 31.16 -4.12
N ARG A 29 30.62 31.39 -5.26
CA ARG A 29 31.29 31.75 -6.52
C ARG A 29 32.08 33.07 -6.38
N ASN A 30 31.56 34.04 -5.63
CA ASN A 30 32.21 35.33 -5.37
C ASN A 30 33.15 35.34 -4.15
N LYS A 31 33.53 34.17 -3.60
CA LYS A 31 34.39 34.03 -2.40
C LYS A 31 33.93 34.84 -1.17
N GLN A 32 32.62 35.06 -1.01
CA GLN A 32 32.04 35.70 0.17
C GLN A 32 31.71 34.68 1.26
N THR A 33 32.07 34.97 2.51
CA THR A 33 31.98 34.06 3.67
C THR A 33 30.59 33.94 4.32
N SER A 34 29.64 34.83 4.01
CA SER A 34 28.31 34.83 4.63
C SER A 34 27.29 33.96 3.88
N VAL A 35 27.16 32.71 4.32
CA VAL A 35 26.15 31.76 3.82
C VAL A 35 24.79 32.07 4.45
N VAL A 36 23.74 32.25 3.63
CA VAL A 36 22.37 32.32 4.13
C VAL A 36 21.88 30.89 4.37
N ASN A 37 21.85 30.46 5.62
CA ASN A 37 21.41 29.11 5.98
C ASN A 37 20.02 29.16 6.64
N LEU A 38 19.00 28.72 5.91
CA LEU A 38 17.65 28.56 6.46
C LEU A 38 17.57 27.24 7.21
N ARG A 39 17.03 27.23 8.44
CA ARG A 39 16.80 26.00 9.21
C ARG A 39 15.89 25.05 8.41
N ARG A 40 16.28 23.78 8.34
CA ARG A 40 15.49 22.72 7.70
C ARG A 40 14.27 22.40 8.55
N ASP A 41 13.10 22.32 7.91
CA ASP A 41 11.85 21.88 8.52
C ASP A 41 11.35 20.67 7.72
N LEU A 42 11.25 19.50 8.38
CA LEU A 42 10.94 18.24 7.71
C LEU A 42 9.48 18.17 7.25
N GLU A 43 8.56 18.81 7.99
CA GLU A 43 7.14 18.81 7.67
C GLU A 43 6.89 19.68 6.43
N LEU A 44 7.47 20.90 6.43
CA LEU A 44 7.35 21.79 5.27
C LEU A 44 8.13 21.27 4.05
N ASP A 45 9.22 20.54 4.26
CA ASP A 45 9.90 19.81 3.19
C ASP A 45 8.94 18.80 2.54
N ALA A 46 8.32 17.93 3.34
CA ALA A 46 7.40 16.91 2.82
C ALA A 46 6.21 17.54 2.09
N LEU A 47 5.57 18.57 2.67
CA LEU A 47 4.47 19.29 2.03
C LEU A 47 4.91 19.98 0.73
N SER A 48 6.11 20.58 0.71
CA SER A 48 6.64 21.16 -0.52
C SER A 48 6.92 20.11 -1.59
N GLU A 49 7.43 18.94 -1.22
CA GLU A 49 7.63 17.82 -2.15
C GLU A 49 6.30 17.34 -2.75
N ILE A 50 5.21 17.36 -1.99
CA ILE A 50 3.86 17.04 -2.48
C ILE A 50 3.40 18.10 -3.49
N LEU A 51 3.49 19.39 -3.12
CA LEU A 51 3.09 20.51 -3.99
C LEU A 51 3.82 20.51 -5.33
N TYR A 52 5.09 20.10 -5.33
CA TYR A 52 5.94 20.07 -6.52
C TYR A 52 6.09 18.65 -7.12
N GLN A 53 5.16 17.73 -6.80
CA GLN A 53 5.07 16.39 -7.39
C GLN A 53 6.36 15.55 -7.30
N LYS A 54 7.16 15.80 -6.26
CA LYS A 54 8.34 14.98 -5.90
C LYS A 54 7.96 13.84 -4.97
N ARG A 55 6.84 13.97 -4.26
CA ARG A 55 6.29 12.98 -3.36
C ARG A 55 4.81 12.77 -3.68
N PHE A 56 4.45 11.54 -3.99
CA PHE A 56 3.08 11.14 -4.28
C PHE A 56 2.42 10.64 -3.00
N ILE A 57 1.19 11.06 -2.75
CA ILE A 57 0.47 10.71 -1.52
C ILE A 57 -0.63 9.68 -1.77
N THR A 58 -0.74 8.76 -0.83
CA THR A 58 -1.89 7.90 -0.66
C THR A 58 -2.69 8.39 0.54
N CYS A 59 -4.00 8.54 0.42
CA CYS A 59 -4.83 9.06 1.51
C CYS A 59 -5.92 8.05 1.90
N HIS A 60 -5.99 7.74 3.20
CA HIS A 60 -7.08 6.98 3.77
C HIS A 60 -8.40 7.76 3.67
N SER A 61 -9.41 7.14 3.07
CA SER A 61 -10.75 7.73 2.93
C SER A 61 -11.81 6.64 2.84
N TYR A 62 -13.00 6.86 3.38
CA TYR A 62 -14.13 5.93 3.17
C TYR A 62 -15.25 6.56 2.37
N VAL A 63 -15.65 7.77 2.76
CA VAL A 63 -16.89 8.40 2.28
C VAL A 63 -16.64 9.47 1.23
N GLN A 64 -17.62 9.70 0.36
CA GLN A 64 -17.54 10.64 -0.76
C GLN A 64 -17.19 12.08 -0.34
N SER A 65 -17.61 12.50 0.87
CA SER A 65 -17.38 13.85 1.38
C SER A 65 -15.91 14.10 1.68
N GLU A 66 -15.19 13.10 2.21
CA GLU A 66 -13.76 13.16 2.49
C GLU A 66 -12.96 13.22 1.18
N VAL A 67 -13.32 12.35 0.23
CA VAL A 67 -12.68 12.27 -1.09
C VAL A 67 -12.85 13.60 -1.83
N ASN A 68 -14.07 14.12 -1.93
CA ASN A 68 -14.35 15.39 -2.58
C ASN A 68 -13.62 16.56 -1.91
N MET A 69 -13.65 16.63 -0.57
CA MET A 69 -12.96 17.69 0.17
C MET A 69 -11.47 17.69 -0.14
N LEU A 70 -10.81 16.53 -0.11
CA LEU A 70 -9.37 16.46 -0.35
C LEU A 70 -9.03 16.75 -1.82
N MET A 71 -9.81 16.25 -2.78
CA MET A 71 -9.61 16.58 -4.21
C MET A 71 -9.71 18.10 -4.42
N HIS A 72 -10.73 18.76 -3.85
CA HIS A 72 -10.85 20.22 -3.97
C HIS A 72 -9.67 20.98 -3.36
N VAL A 73 -9.14 20.55 -2.22
CA VAL A 73 -7.92 21.14 -1.64
C VAL A 73 -6.74 20.93 -2.58
N ALA A 74 -6.56 19.72 -3.09
CA ALA A 74 -5.46 19.35 -3.98
C ALA A 74 -5.48 20.14 -5.29
N ASP A 75 -6.65 20.23 -5.94
CA ASP A 75 -6.87 20.99 -7.17
C ASP A 75 -6.57 22.48 -6.96
N SER A 76 -7.06 23.06 -5.85
CA SER A 76 -6.83 24.48 -5.54
C SER A 76 -5.35 24.82 -5.28
N MET A 77 -4.56 23.81 -4.89
CA MET A 77 -3.13 23.91 -4.60
C MET A 77 -2.26 23.37 -5.74
N ALA A 78 -2.88 22.96 -6.85
CA ALA A 78 -2.24 22.42 -8.04
C ALA A 78 -1.37 21.18 -7.80
N PHE A 79 -1.82 20.26 -6.93
CA PHE A 79 -1.22 18.93 -6.79
C PHE A 79 -2.28 17.84 -6.96
N THR A 80 -1.83 16.61 -7.25
CA THR A 80 -2.70 15.46 -7.45
C THR A 80 -2.56 14.48 -6.28
N VAL A 81 -3.68 14.08 -5.70
CA VAL A 81 -3.76 12.93 -4.81
C VAL A 81 -3.58 11.68 -5.67
N ASN A 82 -2.53 10.91 -5.41
CA ASN A 82 -2.18 9.78 -6.28
C ASN A 82 -3.14 8.60 -6.09
N THR A 83 -3.51 8.31 -4.84
CA THR A 83 -4.40 7.18 -4.54
C THR A 83 -5.23 7.45 -3.30
N PHE A 84 -6.51 7.14 -3.36
CA PHE A 84 -7.37 7.03 -2.19
C PHE A 84 -7.42 5.57 -1.75
N THR A 85 -7.12 5.28 -0.48
CA THR A 85 -7.15 3.94 0.10
C THR A 85 -8.46 3.70 0.84
N HIS A 86 -8.89 2.44 0.86
CA HIS A 86 -10.22 1.94 1.24
C HIS A 86 -11.34 2.41 0.30
N ILE A 87 -11.53 3.72 0.17
CA ILE A 87 -12.42 4.42 -0.77
C ILE A 87 -13.73 3.65 -1.07
N LEU A 88 -14.45 3.28 -0.02
CA LEU A 88 -15.62 2.40 -0.15
C LEU A 88 -16.81 3.07 -0.84
N GLU A 89 -16.83 4.40 -0.87
CA GLU A 89 -17.79 5.20 -1.66
C GLU A 89 -17.19 5.77 -2.96
N GLY A 90 -16.06 5.24 -3.43
CA GLY A 90 -15.38 5.73 -4.64
C GLY A 90 -16.26 5.69 -5.88
N TYR A 91 -17.13 4.69 -6.00
CA TYR A 91 -18.13 4.59 -7.06
C TYR A 91 -19.06 5.81 -7.18
N LYS A 92 -19.23 6.60 -6.11
CA LYS A 92 -20.06 7.82 -6.11
C LYS A 92 -19.34 9.04 -6.66
N VAL A 93 -18.00 8.99 -6.73
CA VAL A 93 -17.13 10.12 -7.09
C VAL A 93 -16.10 9.75 -8.18
N ALA A 94 -16.31 8.61 -8.84
CA ALA A 94 -15.38 8.07 -9.82
C ALA A 94 -15.15 9.02 -11.00
N ASP A 95 -16.20 9.69 -11.46
CA ASP A 95 -16.12 10.77 -12.46
C ASP A 95 -15.10 11.86 -12.08
N LYS A 96 -15.20 12.36 -10.84
CA LYS A 96 -14.34 13.42 -10.31
C LYS A 96 -12.92 12.92 -10.07
N MET A 97 -12.77 11.69 -9.60
CA MET A 97 -11.44 11.07 -9.44
C MET A 97 -10.72 10.95 -10.78
N LYS A 98 -11.45 10.60 -11.84
CA LYS A 98 -10.90 10.49 -13.19
C LYS A 98 -10.40 11.85 -13.70
N GLU A 99 -11.17 12.92 -13.47
CA GLU A 99 -10.77 14.30 -13.79
C GLU A 99 -9.56 14.76 -12.96
N HIS A 100 -9.54 14.44 -11.66
CA HIS A 100 -8.45 14.77 -10.75
C HIS A 100 -7.15 14.00 -11.08
N GLY A 101 -7.28 12.80 -11.66
CA GLY A 101 -6.17 11.88 -11.92
C GLY A 101 -5.82 10.97 -10.73
N ALA A 102 -6.73 10.81 -9.77
CA ALA A 102 -6.54 9.87 -8.65
C ALA A 102 -6.85 8.43 -9.04
N GLY A 103 -6.08 7.50 -8.51
CA GLY A 103 -6.44 6.08 -8.45
C GLY A 103 -7.18 5.70 -7.16
N GLY A 104 -7.66 4.46 -7.10
CA GLY A 104 -8.33 3.91 -5.93
C GLY A 104 -7.73 2.58 -5.51
N SER A 105 -7.57 2.37 -4.20
CA SER A 105 -7.28 1.05 -3.61
C SER A 105 -8.41 0.73 -2.64
N THR A 106 -9.22 -0.27 -2.95
CA THR A 106 -10.44 -0.56 -2.20
C THR A 106 -10.51 -2.00 -1.68
N PHE A 107 -11.46 -2.24 -0.79
CA PHE A 107 -11.82 -3.59 -0.39
C PHE A 107 -12.87 -4.15 -1.36
N SER A 108 -12.79 -5.45 -1.58
CA SER A 108 -13.75 -6.23 -2.36
C SER A 108 -15.12 -6.30 -1.67
N ASP A 109 -15.17 -6.67 -0.39
CA ASP A 109 -16.41 -6.88 0.36
C ASP A 109 -16.28 -6.73 1.89
N TRP A 110 -15.23 -6.03 2.37
CA TRP A 110 -15.07 -5.75 3.79
C TRP A 110 -15.68 -4.39 4.19
N TRP A 111 -16.86 -4.39 4.81
CA TRP A 111 -17.62 -3.18 5.15
C TRP A 111 -18.69 -3.42 6.24
N ALA A 112 -19.54 -2.41 6.49
CA ALA A 112 -20.62 -2.39 7.49
C ALA A 112 -20.22 -2.59 8.97
N TYR A 113 -18.93 -2.54 9.32
CA TYR A 113 -18.44 -2.63 10.71
C TYR A 113 -18.32 -1.27 11.42
N LYS A 114 -18.45 -0.16 10.68
CA LYS A 114 -18.49 1.23 11.18
C LYS A 114 -19.52 2.04 10.39
N TYR A 115 -19.89 3.22 10.90
CA TYR A 115 -20.85 4.10 10.24
C TYR A 115 -20.39 4.57 8.85
N GLU A 116 -19.12 4.95 8.73
CA GLU A 116 -18.49 5.46 7.50
C GLU A 116 -18.41 4.43 6.36
N VAL A 117 -18.57 3.14 6.67
CA VAL A 117 -18.47 2.04 5.70
C VAL A 117 -19.83 1.38 5.42
N ARG A 118 -20.93 2.03 5.81
CA ARG A 118 -22.28 1.43 5.73
C ARG A 118 -22.83 1.35 4.30
N GLU A 119 -22.38 2.23 3.41
CA GLU A 119 -22.86 2.29 2.02
C GLU A 119 -21.85 1.73 1.01
N ALA A 120 -20.85 0.99 1.50
CA ALA A 120 -19.94 0.28 0.63
C ALA A 120 -20.69 -0.78 -0.20
N THR A 121 -20.10 -1.19 -1.31
CA THR A 121 -20.72 -2.17 -2.20
C THR A 121 -19.66 -3.05 -2.87
N PRO A 122 -19.89 -4.36 -3.04
CA PRO A 122 -18.99 -5.24 -3.79
C PRO A 122 -18.74 -4.83 -5.24
N TYR A 123 -19.58 -3.95 -5.78
CA TYR A 123 -19.47 -3.39 -7.12
C TYR A 123 -18.52 -2.19 -7.20
N ASN A 124 -18.03 -1.67 -6.06
CA ASN A 124 -17.27 -0.42 -6.01
C ASN A 124 -16.05 -0.43 -6.94
N ALA A 125 -15.26 -1.51 -6.89
CA ALA A 125 -14.08 -1.64 -7.71
C ALA A 125 -14.39 -1.68 -9.22
N ALA A 126 -15.45 -2.42 -9.60
CA ALA A 126 -15.88 -2.53 -11.00
C ALA A 126 -16.40 -1.19 -11.52
N LEU A 127 -17.30 -0.53 -10.78
CA LEU A 127 -17.86 0.77 -11.16
C LEU A 127 -16.78 1.85 -11.31
N MET A 128 -15.79 1.89 -10.42
CA MET A 128 -14.64 2.79 -10.58
C MET A 128 -13.79 2.43 -11.80
N SER A 129 -13.58 1.14 -12.07
CA SER A 129 -12.81 0.67 -13.23
C SER A 129 -13.50 1.00 -14.55
N GLU A 130 -14.83 0.90 -14.62
CA GLU A 130 -15.65 1.27 -15.78
C GLU A 130 -15.51 2.77 -16.14
N GLN A 131 -15.30 3.64 -15.14
CA GLN A 131 -14.98 5.06 -15.35
C GLN A 131 -13.53 5.30 -15.80
N GLY A 132 -12.74 4.24 -15.99
CA GLY A 132 -11.37 4.30 -16.46
C GLY A 132 -10.37 4.74 -15.39
N ILE A 133 -10.71 4.58 -14.10
CA ILE A 133 -9.78 4.80 -12.98
C ILE A 133 -8.88 3.58 -12.83
N THR A 134 -7.62 3.80 -12.44
CA THR A 134 -6.77 2.68 -12.01
C THR A 134 -7.18 2.25 -10.61
N VAL A 135 -7.72 1.03 -10.50
CA VAL A 135 -8.26 0.48 -9.25
C VAL A 135 -7.45 -0.74 -8.81
N ALA A 136 -7.08 -0.79 -7.53
CA ALA A 136 -6.48 -1.95 -6.90
C ALA A 136 -7.35 -2.49 -5.75
N ILE A 137 -7.15 -3.77 -5.42
CA ILE A 137 -7.71 -4.38 -4.22
C ILE A 137 -6.62 -4.52 -3.16
N ASN A 138 -6.88 -4.06 -1.94
CA ASN A 138 -6.00 -4.23 -0.78
C ASN A 138 -6.69 -5.02 0.34
N SER A 139 -5.90 -5.55 1.28
CA SER A 139 -6.42 -6.32 2.42
C SER A 139 -6.45 -5.55 3.73
N ASP A 140 -5.51 -4.59 3.91
CA ASP A 140 -5.21 -3.94 5.21
C ASP A 140 -4.97 -4.92 6.38
N ASP A 141 -4.70 -6.18 6.04
CA ASP A 141 -4.44 -7.27 6.96
C ASP A 141 -3.44 -8.25 6.35
N ALA A 142 -2.48 -8.68 7.17
CA ALA A 142 -1.37 -9.51 6.73
C ALA A 142 -1.78 -10.95 6.38
N GLU A 143 -2.83 -11.48 7.02
CA GLU A 143 -3.33 -12.83 6.73
C GLU A 143 -4.17 -12.80 5.44
N MET A 144 -5.07 -11.81 5.33
CA MET A 144 -5.90 -11.61 4.13
C MET A 144 -5.07 -11.21 2.91
N GLY A 145 -3.93 -10.56 3.09
CA GLY A 145 -2.99 -10.22 2.01
C GLY A 145 -2.53 -11.45 1.20
N ARG A 146 -2.55 -12.64 1.82
CA ARG A 146 -2.21 -13.91 1.16
C ARG A 146 -3.34 -14.49 0.30
N ARG A 147 -4.51 -13.84 0.31
CA ARG A 147 -5.75 -14.25 -0.35
C ARG A 147 -6.28 -13.19 -1.32
N LEU A 148 -5.47 -12.19 -1.68
CA LEU A 148 -5.88 -11.13 -2.62
C LEU A 148 -6.38 -11.67 -3.97
N ASN A 149 -5.91 -12.84 -4.41
CA ASN A 149 -6.43 -13.55 -5.58
C ASN A 149 -7.92 -13.89 -5.46
N GLN A 150 -8.37 -14.30 -4.27
CA GLN A 150 -9.78 -14.56 -3.98
C GLN A 150 -10.57 -13.25 -3.86
N GLU A 151 -9.94 -12.20 -3.33
CA GLU A 151 -10.54 -10.87 -3.25
C GLU A 151 -10.76 -10.26 -4.64
N ALA A 152 -9.81 -10.43 -5.57
CA ALA A 152 -9.96 -10.05 -6.96
C ALA A 152 -11.09 -10.83 -7.65
N ALA A 153 -11.23 -12.13 -7.38
CA ALA A 153 -12.26 -12.98 -7.98
C ALA A 153 -13.69 -12.50 -7.68
N LYS A 154 -13.89 -11.77 -6.56
CA LYS A 154 -15.18 -11.15 -6.22
C LYS A 154 -15.59 -10.08 -7.24
N GLY A 155 -14.62 -9.40 -7.88
CA GLY A 155 -14.88 -8.45 -8.98
C GLY A 155 -15.51 -9.13 -10.19
N VAL A 156 -15.10 -10.37 -10.51
CA VAL A 156 -15.74 -11.19 -11.55
C VAL A 156 -17.15 -11.59 -11.12
N LYS A 157 -17.31 -12.06 -9.88
CA LYS A 157 -18.59 -12.58 -9.36
C LYS A 157 -19.68 -11.51 -9.26
N TYR A 158 -19.35 -10.35 -8.71
CA TYR A 158 -20.31 -9.28 -8.44
C TYR A 158 -20.30 -8.25 -9.56
N GLY A 159 -19.14 -7.73 -9.93
CA GLY A 159 -18.99 -6.62 -10.87
C GLY A 159 -19.01 -6.99 -12.36
N GLY A 160 -19.09 -8.29 -12.71
CA GLY A 160 -19.08 -8.72 -14.11
C GLY A 160 -17.77 -8.45 -14.85
N MET A 161 -16.69 -8.19 -14.12
CA MET A 161 -15.36 -7.96 -14.68
C MET A 161 -14.84 -9.20 -15.39
N THR A 162 -14.00 -9.00 -16.42
CA THR A 162 -13.22 -10.11 -16.97
C THR A 162 -12.18 -10.59 -15.95
N GLU A 163 -11.77 -11.87 -16.07
CA GLU A 163 -10.72 -12.42 -15.20
C GLU A 163 -9.40 -11.64 -15.31
N GLU A 164 -9.07 -11.14 -16.51
CA GLU A 164 -7.87 -10.33 -16.73
C GLU A 164 -7.94 -8.99 -16.00
N GLU A 165 -9.07 -8.29 -16.05
CA GLU A 165 -9.26 -7.03 -15.32
C GLU A 165 -9.21 -7.22 -13.81
N ALA A 166 -9.85 -8.28 -13.31
CA ALA A 166 -9.77 -8.65 -11.90
C ALA A 166 -8.33 -8.97 -11.49
N TRP A 167 -7.57 -9.70 -12.32
CA TRP A 167 -6.17 -10.03 -12.03
C TRP A 167 -5.28 -8.78 -12.00
N LYS A 168 -5.52 -7.81 -12.89
CA LYS A 168 -4.82 -6.52 -12.90
C LYS A 168 -4.99 -5.76 -11.58
N MET A 169 -6.14 -5.87 -10.90
CA MET A 169 -6.40 -5.18 -9.63
C MET A 169 -5.47 -5.59 -8.48
N ILE A 170 -4.78 -6.73 -8.59
CA ILE A 170 -3.84 -7.21 -7.57
C ILE A 170 -2.42 -7.39 -8.10
N THR A 171 -2.16 -6.99 -9.35
CA THR A 171 -0.85 -7.08 -10.00
C THR A 171 -0.46 -5.74 -10.63
N LEU A 172 -0.89 -5.49 -11.86
CA LEU A 172 -0.47 -4.32 -12.65
C LEU A 172 -0.98 -3.00 -12.07
N ASN A 173 -2.24 -2.95 -11.61
CA ASN A 173 -2.83 -1.72 -11.10
C ASN A 173 -2.15 -1.22 -9.82
N PRO A 174 -1.93 -2.04 -8.77
CA PRO A 174 -1.17 -1.58 -7.61
C PRO A 174 0.26 -1.18 -7.98
N ALA A 175 0.92 -1.87 -8.92
CA ALA A 175 2.23 -1.45 -9.43
C ALA A 175 2.18 -0.05 -10.07
N LYS A 176 1.16 0.25 -10.89
CA LYS A 176 0.94 1.60 -11.46
C LYS A 176 0.68 2.66 -10.39
N LEU A 177 -0.16 2.35 -9.40
CA LEU A 177 -0.45 3.27 -8.28
C LEU A 177 0.81 3.58 -7.47
N LEU A 178 1.70 2.59 -7.30
CA LEU A 178 2.98 2.76 -6.62
C LEU A 178 4.09 3.30 -7.53
N ARG A 179 3.84 3.47 -8.84
CA ARG A 179 4.81 3.89 -9.85
C ARG A 179 6.02 2.95 -9.94
N LEU A 180 5.71 1.65 -9.90
CA LEU A 180 6.64 0.52 -10.01
C LEU A 180 6.28 -0.40 -11.19
N ASP A 181 5.39 0.04 -12.09
CA ASP A 181 4.94 -0.76 -13.22
C ASP A 181 6.00 -0.94 -14.31
N ASP A 182 7.12 -0.21 -14.23
CA ASP A 182 8.35 -0.47 -14.99
C ASP A 182 9.12 -1.69 -14.47
N LYS A 183 8.90 -2.08 -13.20
CA LYS A 183 9.60 -3.18 -12.52
C LYS A 183 8.74 -4.39 -12.24
N MET A 184 7.44 -4.22 -11.97
CA MET A 184 6.60 -5.31 -11.49
C MET A 184 5.15 -5.19 -11.97
N GLY A 185 4.33 -6.18 -11.62
CA GLY A 185 2.89 -6.21 -11.91
C GLY A 185 2.52 -6.83 -13.26
N SER A 186 3.49 -7.18 -14.12
CA SER A 186 3.26 -8.02 -15.31
C SER A 186 4.49 -8.87 -15.64
N VAL A 187 4.29 -9.91 -16.45
CA VAL A 187 5.37 -10.81 -16.91
C VAL A 187 5.89 -10.30 -18.24
N GLU A 188 6.90 -9.43 -18.18
CA GLU A 188 7.53 -8.79 -19.35
C GLU A 188 9.05 -8.77 -19.21
N VAL A 189 9.77 -8.76 -20.33
CA VAL A 189 11.23 -8.66 -20.32
C VAL A 189 11.67 -7.32 -19.71
N GLY A 190 12.61 -7.39 -18.76
CA GLY A 190 13.14 -6.21 -18.06
C GLY A 190 12.51 -5.95 -16.69
N LYS A 191 11.45 -6.67 -16.33
CA LYS A 191 10.82 -6.63 -15.00
C LYS A 191 11.43 -7.62 -14.02
N ASP A 192 11.22 -7.35 -12.74
CA ASP A 192 11.61 -8.20 -11.63
C ASP A 192 10.91 -9.56 -11.74
N ALA A 193 11.65 -10.65 -11.50
CA ALA A 193 11.16 -12.01 -11.68
C ALA A 193 10.34 -12.48 -10.45
N ASP A 194 9.27 -11.74 -10.17
CA ASP A 194 8.29 -11.98 -9.10
C ASP A 194 7.13 -12.83 -9.63
N ILE A 195 7.26 -14.15 -9.47
CA ILE A 195 6.37 -15.12 -10.14
C ILE A 195 5.75 -16.07 -9.13
N VAL A 196 4.47 -16.36 -9.31
CA VAL A 196 3.78 -17.44 -8.59
C VAL A 196 3.35 -18.51 -9.58
N ILE A 197 3.73 -19.75 -9.30
CA ILE A 197 3.25 -20.92 -10.02
C ILE A 197 2.03 -21.45 -9.27
N TRP A 198 0.89 -21.48 -9.96
CA TRP A 198 -0.37 -21.99 -9.44
C TRP A 198 -0.69 -23.35 -10.05
N ASN A 199 -1.36 -24.21 -9.29
CA ASN A 199 -1.82 -25.51 -9.77
C ASN A 199 -3.12 -25.44 -10.60
N ASP A 200 -3.78 -24.29 -10.61
CA ASP A 200 -5.07 -24.03 -11.28
C ASP A 200 -5.22 -22.51 -11.52
N ASN A 201 -6.33 -22.07 -12.10
CA ASN A 201 -6.66 -20.66 -12.26
C ASN A 201 -6.61 -19.95 -10.89
N PRO A 202 -5.75 -18.92 -10.72
CA PRO A 202 -5.52 -18.31 -9.41
C PRO A 202 -6.75 -17.58 -8.84
N LEU A 203 -7.75 -17.24 -9.65
CA LEU A 203 -9.02 -16.67 -9.15
C LEU A 203 -9.95 -17.74 -8.53
N SER A 204 -9.63 -19.02 -8.68
CA SER A 204 -10.37 -20.12 -8.05
C SER A 204 -10.06 -20.25 -6.56
N ILE A 205 -11.08 -20.54 -5.75
CA ILE A 205 -10.90 -20.87 -4.33
C ILE A 205 -10.13 -22.19 -4.11
N TYR A 206 -10.06 -23.04 -5.14
CA TYR A 206 -9.33 -24.31 -5.11
C TYR A 206 -7.85 -24.16 -5.47
N ALA A 207 -7.46 -23.02 -6.03
CA ALA A 207 -6.09 -22.77 -6.45
C ALA A 207 -5.15 -22.65 -5.25
N LYS A 208 -3.96 -23.22 -5.42
CA LYS A 208 -2.88 -23.22 -4.46
C LYS A 208 -1.61 -22.76 -5.17
N ALA A 209 -0.89 -21.84 -4.55
CA ALA A 209 0.45 -21.50 -4.97
C ALA A 209 1.35 -22.72 -4.73
N GLU A 210 1.91 -23.29 -5.79
CA GLU A 210 2.88 -24.37 -5.70
C GLU A 210 4.27 -23.85 -5.37
N LYS A 211 4.66 -22.74 -6.01
CA LYS A 211 5.98 -22.12 -5.87
C LYS A 211 5.85 -20.61 -5.97
N THR A 212 6.66 -19.89 -5.20
CA THR A 212 6.79 -18.43 -5.35
C THR A 212 8.25 -18.05 -5.53
N PHE A 213 8.47 -17.07 -6.39
CA PHE A 213 9.76 -16.49 -6.71
C PHE A 213 9.68 -14.99 -6.45
N VAL A 214 10.72 -14.45 -5.82
CA VAL A 214 10.91 -13.00 -5.63
C VAL A 214 12.32 -12.69 -6.10
N ASP A 215 12.47 -11.71 -6.98
CA ASP A 215 13.74 -11.38 -7.65
C ASP A 215 14.39 -12.62 -8.32
N GLY A 216 13.58 -13.55 -8.84
CA GLY A 216 14.03 -14.80 -9.44
C GLY A 216 14.50 -15.87 -8.45
N VAL A 217 14.49 -15.59 -7.15
CA VAL A 217 14.85 -16.55 -6.10
C VAL A 217 13.60 -17.25 -5.59
N ARG A 218 13.60 -18.59 -5.52
CA ARG A 218 12.48 -19.36 -4.97
C ARG A 218 12.38 -19.19 -3.45
N TYR A 219 11.33 -18.51 -2.99
CA TYR A 219 11.04 -18.31 -1.56
C TYR A 219 10.09 -19.35 -0.98
N PHE A 220 9.14 -19.84 -1.78
CA PHE A 220 8.17 -20.84 -1.36
C PHE A 220 8.16 -22.04 -2.30
N ASP A 221 7.97 -23.22 -1.72
CA ASP A 221 7.74 -24.48 -2.43
C ASP A 221 6.83 -25.34 -1.57
N LEU A 222 5.68 -25.72 -2.12
CA LEU A 222 4.62 -26.43 -1.40
C LEU A 222 5.09 -27.79 -0.86
N GLU A 223 5.88 -28.54 -1.64
CA GLU A 223 6.39 -29.84 -1.19
C GLU A 223 7.38 -29.70 -0.05
N LYS A 224 8.26 -28.68 -0.12
CA LYS A 224 9.21 -28.38 0.95
C LYS A 224 8.49 -27.92 2.21
N ASP A 225 7.46 -27.10 2.08
CA ASP A 225 6.65 -26.63 3.20
C ASP A 225 5.90 -27.79 3.90
N VAL A 226 5.32 -28.72 3.15
CA VAL A 226 4.69 -29.93 3.71
C VAL A 226 5.69 -30.73 4.56
N ARG A 227 6.88 -31.02 4.01
CA ARG A 227 7.94 -31.73 4.75
C ARG A 227 8.36 -30.98 6.02
N LEU A 228 8.56 -29.66 5.91
CA LEU A 228 8.97 -28.82 7.04
C LEU A 228 7.90 -28.80 8.15
N ARG A 229 6.61 -28.76 7.81
CA ARG A 229 5.52 -28.81 8.79
C ARG A 229 5.50 -30.13 9.56
N ASP A 230 5.76 -31.25 8.88
CA ASP A 230 5.84 -32.56 9.51
C ASP A 230 7.07 -32.69 10.42
N GLU A 231 8.21 -32.14 10.01
CA GLU A 231 9.42 -32.03 10.85
C GLU A 231 9.18 -31.17 12.09
N ILE A 232 8.59 -29.97 11.92
CA ILE A 232 8.24 -29.07 13.03
C ILE A 232 7.25 -29.73 13.98
N ARG A 233 6.26 -30.46 13.47
CA ARG A 233 5.28 -31.19 14.31
C ARG A 233 5.98 -32.24 15.16
N THR A 234 6.84 -33.04 14.54
CA THR A 234 7.63 -34.08 15.22
C THR A 234 8.54 -33.48 16.29
N GLU A 235 9.27 -32.41 15.94
CA GLU A 235 10.18 -31.73 16.86
C GLU A 235 9.44 -31.07 18.01
N ARG A 236 8.30 -30.42 17.74
CA ARG A 236 7.43 -29.85 18.78
C ARG A 236 6.97 -30.92 19.76
N ALA A 237 6.53 -32.08 19.28
CA ALA A 237 6.11 -33.19 20.13
C ALA A 237 7.28 -33.70 21.01
N ARG A 238 8.48 -33.83 20.43
CA ARG A 238 9.71 -34.21 21.15
C ARG A 238 10.05 -33.21 22.25
N LEU A 239 9.99 -31.91 21.96
CA LEU A 239 10.26 -30.84 22.94
C LEU A 239 9.24 -30.84 24.07
N ILE A 240 7.94 -31.00 23.76
CA ILE A 240 6.88 -31.11 24.77
C ILE A 240 7.15 -32.30 25.70
N GLN A 241 7.47 -33.49 25.15
CA GLN A 241 7.81 -34.65 25.97
C GLN A 241 9.05 -34.42 26.84
N LYS A 242 10.08 -33.75 26.31
CA LYS A 242 11.29 -33.40 27.08
C LYS A 242 10.99 -32.41 28.19
N MET A 243 10.12 -31.42 27.95
CA MET A 243 9.67 -30.47 28.97
C MET A 243 8.91 -31.18 30.09
N LEU A 244 7.95 -32.05 29.76
CA LEU A 244 7.18 -32.84 30.73
C LEU A 244 8.08 -33.73 31.60
N LYS A 245 9.12 -34.35 31.02
CA LYS A 245 10.09 -35.18 31.77
C LYS A 245 11.01 -34.36 32.68
N LYS A 246 11.32 -33.11 32.30
CA LYS A 246 12.21 -32.23 33.08
C LYS A 246 11.46 -31.49 34.21
N SER A 247 10.16 -31.26 34.05
CA SER A 247 9.29 -30.64 35.06
C SER A 247 8.81 -31.68 36.09
N GLY A 248 9.71 -32.12 36.98
CA GLY A 248 9.36 -32.88 38.19
C GLY A 248 8.62 -32.07 39.27
N GLY A 249 8.10 -30.87 38.95
CA GLY A 249 7.38 -30.01 39.88
C GLY A 249 7.25 -28.59 39.36
N LYS A 250 6.00 -28.09 39.27
CA LYS A 250 5.56 -26.74 38.89
C LYS A 250 6.07 -26.24 37.52
N GLY A 251 5.30 -26.58 36.47
CA GLY A 251 5.52 -26.04 35.13
C GLY A 251 5.30 -24.53 35.08
N ALA A 252 6.36 -23.77 34.78
CA ALA A 252 6.21 -22.40 34.33
C ALA A 252 5.67 -22.42 32.89
N SER A 253 4.58 -21.68 32.64
CA SER A 253 4.07 -21.47 31.28
C SER A 253 5.18 -20.87 30.42
N PRO A 254 5.38 -21.33 29.17
CA PRO A 254 6.37 -20.73 28.29
C PRO A 254 6.03 -19.24 28.11
N GLU A 255 6.99 -18.35 28.39
CA GLU A 255 6.88 -16.95 28.03
C GLU A 255 6.76 -16.86 26.51
N LEU A 256 5.59 -16.44 26.04
CA LEU A 256 5.42 -16.04 24.65
C LEU A 256 6.31 -14.82 24.44
N LYS A 257 7.42 -14.98 23.70
CA LYS A 257 8.10 -13.81 23.13
C LYS A 257 7.10 -13.12 22.22
N GLU A 258 6.56 -11.99 22.66
CA GLU A 258 5.78 -11.12 21.79
C GLU A 258 6.60 -10.82 20.55
N LYS A 259 6.06 -11.14 19.38
CA LYS A 259 6.63 -10.66 18.12
C LYS A 259 6.42 -9.15 18.11
N HIS A 260 7.48 -8.41 18.42
CA HIS A 260 7.48 -6.96 18.32
C HIS A 260 7.20 -6.59 16.86
N ARG A 261 6.02 -6.03 16.60
CA ARG A 261 5.69 -5.49 15.28
C ARG A 261 6.30 -4.09 15.23
N TYR A 262 7.31 -3.89 14.40
CA TYR A 262 7.86 -2.57 14.15
C TYR A 262 6.80 -1.74 13.40
N HIS A 263 6.41 -0.62 14.01
CA HIS A 263 5.54 0.38 13.38
C HIS A 263 6.37 1.58 12.94
N CYS A 264 5.81 2.43 12.08
CA CYS A 264 6.48 3.62 11.54
C CYS A 264 7.01 4.58 12.64
N ASP A 265 6.44 4.53 13.84
CA ASP A 265 6.85 5.35 15.00
C ASP A 265 7.98 4.73 15.83
N HIS A 266 8.41 3.50 15.50
CA HIS A 266 9.54 2.87 16.17
C HIS A 266 10.83 3.51 15.66
N ILE A 267 11.46 4.31 16.50
CA ILE A 267 12.84 4.77 16.30
C ILE A 267 13.71 3.51 16.42
N GLY A 268 14.41 3.16 15.34
CA GLY A 268 15.31 2.00 15.30
C GLY A 268 16.41 2.06 16.37
N PRO A 269 17.11 0.95 16.61
CA PRO A 269 18.20 0.88 17.60
C PRO A 269 19.34 1.85 17.31
#